data_AF-A0A1Y5TA48-F1
#
_entry.id   AF-A0A1Y5TA48-F1
#
_cell.length_a   1.000
_cell.length_b   1.000
_cell.length_c   1.000
_cell.angle_alpha   90.00
_cell.angle_beta   90.00
_cell.angle_gamma   90.00
#
_symmetry.space_group_name_H-M   'P 1'
#
loop_
_entity.id
_entity.type
_entity.pdbx_description
1 polymer ?
#
loop_
_entity_poly.entity_id
_entity_poly.type
_entity_poly.pdbx_seq_one_letter_code
_entity_poly.pdbx_strand_id
1 'polypeptide(L)'
;MGLYPPCPLHQLGHRLLISIQTNIIYTVQSPCTLLLQIEAAQDGTQRCERALLSAQPDVAWTTVTGEENIGVRRWGRVNQTFDCTYTAQVRVQRPAVLLSRLNTTPYAALPNDVIKFLMPSRYCHTEAFLDFVAQQFAQLSGGPLIAAMADWITAHFTYDNAASTASTTATDSFIARAGVCRDYAHVLIAMARSAGIPARIVSAYAPDVTPQDFHAVVEVFLDGQWHLIDPTGMAYAPEIVRIGVGRDAADVSFMTSYGWMTFKNQSVQVSRIT
;
A
#
# COMPACT_ATOMS: atom_id res chain seq x y z
N MET A 1 -20.45 11.41 -6.52
CA MET A 1 -21.15 10.14 -6.22
C MET A 1 -20.10 9.27 -5.56
N GLY A 2 -20.32 8.85 -4.31
CA GLY A 2 -19.28 8.31 -3.44
C GLY A 2 -18.64 7.01 -3.95
N LEU A 3 -17.35 6.86 -3.65
CA LEU A 3 -16.39 5.81 -4.06
C LEU A 3 -16.76 4.35 -3.80
N TYR A 4 -17.99 4.04 -3.36
CA TYR A 4 -18.36 2.67 -3.03
C TYR A 4 -19.80 2.39 -3.47
N PRO A 5 -20.06 1.42 -4.36
CA PRO A 5 -21.35 0.75 -4.33
C PRO A 5 -21.56 0.18 -2.91
N PRO A 6 -22.77 0.24 -2.34
CA PRO A 6 -23.00 -0.32 -1.02
C PRO A 6 -22.65 -1.81 -1.02
N CYS A 7 -21.60 -2.17 -0.27
CA CYS A 7 -21.26 -3.57 -0.03
C CYS A 7 -22.47 -4.21 0.70
N PRO A 8 -22.99 -5.38 0.25
CA PRO A 8 -24.20 -5.98 0.82
C PRO A 8 -24.10 -6.36 2.31
N LEU A 9 -22.93 -6.22 2.94
CA LEU A 9 -22.64 -6.65 4.31
C LEU A 9 -22.56 -5.52 5.34
N HIS A 10 -23.08 -4.32 5.04
CA HIS A 10 -23.10 -3.15 5.92
C HIS A 10 -23.84 -3.31 7.28
N GLN A 11 -24.29 -4.52 7.65
CA GLN A 11 -25.04 -4.77 8.88
C GLN A 11 -24.42 -5.77 9.86
N LEU A 12 -23.19 -6.20 9.65
CA LEU A 12 -22.58 -7.16 10.56
C LEU A 12 -21.44 -6.51 11.34
N GLY A 13 -21.66 -6.29 12.63
CA GLY A 13 -20.61 -6.06 13.64
C GLY A 13 -19.70 -7.28 13.84
N HIS A 14 -19.47 -8.06 12.79
CA HIS A 14 -18.65 -9.26 12.79
C HIS A 14 -17.23 -8.90 12.42
N ARG A 15 -16.31 -9.31 13.30
CA ARG A 15 -14.87 -9.24 13.14
C ARG A 15 -14.50 -10.01 11.85
N LEU A 16 -14.14 -9.31 10.78
CA LEU A 16 -13.81 -9.91 9.50
C LEU A 16 -12.50 -10.71 9.60
N LEU A 17 -12.51 -11.93 9.06
CA LEU A 17 -11.31 -12.76 8.92
C LEU A 17 -10.95 -12.84 7.43
N ILE A 18 -9.71 -12.48 7.10
CA ILE A 18 -9.16 -12.52 5.75
C ILE A 18 -8.17 -13.67 5.64
N SER A 19 -8.40 -14.57 4.69
CA SER A 19 -7.43 -15.58 4.26
C SER A 19 -6.48 -14.99 3.25
N ILE A 20 -5.19 -15.29 3.38
CA ILE A 20 -4.14 -14.92 2.44
C ILE A 20 -3.34 -16.16 2.10
N GLN A 21 -3.10 -16.36 0.81
CA GLN A 21 -2.09 -17.28 0.31
C GLN A 21 -1.29 -16.57 -0.78
N THR A 22 0.03 -16.62 -0.68
CA THR A 22 0.94 -15.99 -1.62
C THR A 22 2.08 -16.92 -1.91
N ASN A 23 2.46 -17.04 -3.18
CA ASN A 23 3.66 -17.74 -3.60
C ASN A 23 4.47 -16.87 -4.56
N ILE A 24 5.78 -16.82 -4.36
CA ILE A 24 6.71 -16.12 -5.23
C ILE A 24 7.89 -17.04 -5.56
N ILE A 25 8.25 -17.12 -6.84
CA ILE A 25 9.31 -17.99 -7.33
C ILE A 25 10.31 -17.17 -8.15
N TYR A 26 11.58 -17.27 -7.76
CA TYR A 26 12.71 -16.68 -8.45
C TYR A 26 13.86 -17.69 -8.59
N THR A 27 14.72 -17.46 -9.58
CA THR A 27 16.00 -18.16 -9.72
C THR A 27 17.15 -17.17 -9.72
N VAL A 28 18.32 -17.55 -9.20
CA VAL A 28 19.53 -16.74 -9.15
C VAL A 28 20.69 -17.47 -9.84
N GLN A 29 21.51 -16.72 -10.57
CA GLN A 29 22.71 -17.27 -11.24
C GLN A 29 23.94 -17.30 -10.32
N SER A 30 23.92 -16.48 -9.29
CA SER A 30 24.94 -16.41 -8.23
C SER A 30 24.25 -16.12 -6.90
N PRO A 31 24.87 -16.44 -5.75
CA PRO A 31 24.26 -16.18 -4.45
C PRO A 31 23.81 -14.72 -4.28
N CYS A 32 22.54 -14.53 -4.00
CA CYS A 32 21.89 -13.22 -3.86
C CYS A 32 21.39 -13.03 -2.43
N THR A 33 21.56 -11.83 -1.88
CA THR A 33 20.94 -11.45 -0.61
C THR A 33 19.63 -10.75 -0.91
N LEU A 34 18.58 -11.00 -0.14
CA LEU A 34 17.29 -10.36 -0.32
C LEU A 34 16.71 -9.88 1.01
N LEU A 35 15.84 -8.88 0.90
CA LEU A 35 14.98 -8.37 1.95
C LEU A 35 13.53 -8.58 1.51
N LEU A 36 12.84 -9.51 2.13
CA LEU A 36 11.44 -9.86 1.85
C LEU A 36 10.49 -9.15 2.82
N GLN A 37 9.35 -8.69 2.35
CA GLN A 37 8.30 -8.09 3.16
C GLN A 37 6.92 -8.44 2.58
N ILE A 38 6.42 -9.62 2.94
CA ILE A 38 5.10 -10.12 2.49
C ILE A 38 4.22 -10.58 3.66
N GLU A 39 4.76 -10.62 4.88
CA GLU A 39 3.99 -11.01 6.05
C GLU A 39 3.04 -9.88 6.48
N ALA A 40 1.82 -10.24 6.86
CA ALA A 40 0.83 -9.28 7.34
C ALA A 40 1.32 -8.63 8.64
N ALA A 41 1.20 -7.31 8.71
CA ALA A 41 1.52 -6.54 9.90
C ALA A 41 0.56 -6.87 11.07
N GLN A 42 0.98 -6.52 12.28
CA GLN A 42 0.18 -6.66 13.49
C GLN A 42 0.10 -5.30 14.19
N ASP A 43 -1.11 -4.84 14.50
CA ASP A 43 -1.36 -3.56 15.17
C ASP A 43 -2.74 -3.55 15.84
N GLY A 44 -3.17 -2.40 16.37
CA GLY A 44 -4.46 -2.26 17.06
C GLY A 44 -5.71 -2.50 16.20
N THR A 45 -5.57 -2.54 14.88
CA THR A 45 -6.68 -2.72 13.91
C THR A 45 -6.58 -4.02 13.12
N GLN A 46 -5.50 -4.79 13.24
CA GLN A 46 -5.37 -6.10 12.59
C GLN A 46 -4.47 -7.06 13.38
N ARG A 47 -4.86 -8.33 13.44
CA ARG A 47 -4.12 -9.37 14.15
C ARG A 47 -4.05 -10.65 13.32
N CYS A 48 -2.85 -11.21 13.20
CA CYS A 48 -2.66 -12.53 12.61
C CYS A 48 -3.10 -13.60 13.62
N GLU A 49 -4.07 -14.43 13.25
CA GLU A 49 -4.48 -15.60 14.05
C GLU A 49 -3.63 -16.82 13.73
N ARG A 50 -3.26 -16.96 12.45
CA ARG A 50 -2.35 -17.96 11.93
C ARG A 50 -1.51 -17.32 10.83
N ALA A 51 -0.23 -17.65 10.80
CA ALA A 51 0.69 -17.22 9.75
C ALA A 51 1.81 -18.24 9.61
N LEU A 52 2.19 -18.55 8.37
CA LEU A 52 3.34 -19.40 8.06
C LEU A 52 4.05 -18.83 6.84
N LEU A 53 5.34 -18.56 6.99
CA LEU A 53 6.26 -18.27 5.89
C LEU A 53 7.19 -19.47 5.71
N SER A 54 7.21 -20.06 4.52
CA SER A 54 8.07 -21.18 4.16
C SER A 54 8.78 -20.89 2.85
N ALA A 55 10.09 -21.16 2.80
CA ALA A 55 10.90 -21.00 1.59
C ALA A 55 11.58 -22.33 1.25
N GLN A 56 11.71 -22.64 -0.04
CA GLN A 56 12.37 -23.84 -0.55
C GLN A 56 13.44 -23.46 -1.59
N PRO A 57 14.70 -23.90 -1.42
CA PRO A 57 15.26 -24.49 -0.20
C PRO A 57 15.13 -23.57 1.03
N ASP A 58 15.22 -24.14 2.23
CA ASP A 58 15.12 -23.38 3.48
C ASP A 58 16.10 -22.21 3.51
N VAL A 59 15.61 -21.03 3.89
CA VAL A 59 16.40 -19.80 4.02
C VAL A 59 16.56 -19.45 5.49
N ALA A 60 17.80 -19.23 5.93
CA ALA A 60 18.07 -18.68 7.26
C ALA A 60 17.70 -17.20 7.29
N TRP A 61 16.67 -16.84 8.05
CA TRP A 61 16.14 -15.47 8.11
C TRP A 61 16.68 -14.71 9.32
N THR A 62 17.13 -13.49 9.07
CA THR A 62 17.25 -12.44 10.10
C THR A 62 16.00 -11.55 10.04
N THR A 63 15.41 -11.29 11.19
CA THR A 63 14.20 -10.44 11.29
C THR A 63 14.61 -8.98 11.38
N VAL A 64 14.01 -8.15 10.54
CA VAL A 64 14.20 -6.71 10.51
C VAL A 64 12.85 -6.03 10.69
N THR A 65 12.77 -5.07 11.59
CA THR A 65 11.53 -4.31 11.83
C THR A 65 11.16 -3.48 10.59
N GLY A 66 9.89 -3.48 10.22
CA GLY A 66 9.39 -2.59 9.16
C GLY A 66 9.45 -1.12 9.57
N GLU A 67 9.38 -0.23 8.59
CA GLU A 67 9.29 1.21 8.84
C GLU A 67 8.08 1.55 9.73
N GLU A 68 8.21 2.60 10.53
CA GLU A 68 7.24 2.99 11.57
C GLU A 68 6.93 1.89 12.60
N ASN A 69 7.78 0.87 12.71
CA ASN A 69 7.53 -0.35 13.49
C ASN A 69 6.28 -1.13 13.01
N ILE A 70 5.90 -0.98 11.74
CA ILE A 70 4.75 -1.66 11.15
C ILE A 70 5.23 -2.70 10.14
N GLY A 71 4.92 -3.96 10.45
CA GLY A 71 5.28 -5.10 9.62
C GLY A 71 6.66 -5.66 9.95
N VAL A 72 6.98 -6.76 9.26
CA VAL A 72 8.22 -7.51 9.44
C VAL A 72 8.89 -7.67 8.09
N ARG A 73 10.20 -7.45 8.05
CA ARG A 73 11.05 -7.75 6.89
C ARG A 73 11.97 -8.92 7.23
N ARG A 74 12.25 -9.78 6.26
CA ARG A 74 13.14 -10.94 6.41
C ARG A 74 14.36 -10.75 5.53
N TRP A 75 15.52 -10.67 6.17
CA TRP A 75 16.82 -10.61 5.51
C TRP A 75 17.38 -12.02 5.38
N GLY A 76 17.66 -12.45 4.16
CA GLY A 76 18.12 -13.81 3.88
C GLY A 76 18.99 -13.90 2.64
N ARG A 77 19.64 -15.05 2.46
CA ARG A 77 20.51 -15.33 1.32
C ARG A 77 20.01 -16.55 0.55
N VAL A 78 19.94 -16.42 -0.77
CA VAL A 78 19.49 -17.45 -1.72
C VAL A 78 20.64 -17.82 -2.64
N ASN A 79 20.83 -19.11 -2.90
CA ASN A 79 21.96 -19.60 -3.70
C ASN A 79 21.57 -20.08 -5.11
N GLN A 80 20.34 -20.54 -5.33
CA GLN A 80 19.91 -21.12 -6.62
C GLN A 80 18.45 -20.77 -6.94
N THR A 81 17.51 -21.31 -6.17
CA THR A 81 16.08 -21.07 -6.33
C THR A 81 15.54 -20.47 -5.04
N PHE A 82 14.56 -19.58 -5.18
CA PHE A 82 13.77 -19.04 -4.10
C PHE A 82 12.31 -19.29 -4.43
N ASP A 83 11.73 -20.32 -3.84
CA ASP A 83 10.29 -20.60 -3.87
C ASP A 83 9.73 -20.33 -2.48
N CYS A 84 9.01 -19.21 -2.30
CA CYS A 84 8.54 -18.76 -1.01
C CYS A 84 7.04 -18.69 -0.98
N THR A 85 6.44 -19.35 0.00
CA THR A 85 5.00 -19.36 0.25
C THR A 85 4.70 -18.71 1.59
N TYR A 86 3.75 -17.78 1.59
CA TYR A 86 3.16 -17.19 2.79
C TYR A 86 1.67 -17.53 2.85
N THR A 87 1.22 -18.07 3.98
CA THR A 87 -0.21 -18.26 4.27
C THR A 87 -0.58 -17.57 5.58
N ALA A 88 -1.75 -16.95 5.64
CA ALA A 88 -2.23 -16.32 6.86
C ALA A 88 -3.75 -16.24 6.97
N GLN A 89 -4.23 -16.18 8.20
CA GLN A 89 -5.59 -15.80 8.57
C GLN A 89 -5.50 -14.56 9.45
N VAL A 90 -5.98 -13.43 8.94
CA VAL A 90 -5.81 -12.12 9.57
C VAL A 90 -7.17 -11.55 9.93
N ARG A 91 -7.36 -11.30 11.22
CA ARG A 91 -8.54 -10.62 11.71
C ARG A 91 -8.36 -9.12 11.55
N VAL A 92 -9.25 -8.46 10.82
CA VAL A 92 -9.25 -7.00 10.65
C VAL A 92 -10.38 -6.40 11.50
N GLN A 93 -10.04 -5.39 12.29
CA GLN A 93 -10.92 -4.67 13.21
C GLN A 93 -10.77 -3.17 12.99
N ARG A 94 -10.95 -2.75 11.73
CA ARG A 94 -10.88 -1.34 11.34
C ARG A 94 -12.30 -0.83 11.08
N PRO A 95 -12.72 0.27 11.74
CA PRO A 95 -14.03 0.83 11.48
C PRO A 95 -14.10 1.42 10.07
N ALA A 96 -15.29 1.40 9.47
CA ALA A 96 -15.56 2.17 8.28
C ALA A 96 -15.52 3.67 8.63
N VAL A 97 -14.74 4.45 7.90
CA VAL A 97 -14.61 5.89 8.07
C VAL A 97 -15.18 6.60 6.85
N LEU A 98 -16.05 7.58 7.08
CA LEU A 98 -16.53 8.44 6.00
C LEU A 98 -15.53 9.57 5.78
N LEU A 99 -14.61 9.35 4.85
CA LEU A 99 -13.49 10.25 4.57
C LEU A 99 -13.94 11.71 4.36
N SER A 100 -15.07 11.95 3.69
CA SER A 100 -15.59 13.30 3.39
C SER A 100 -15.97 14.13 4.61
N ARG A 101 -15.97 13.56 5.83
CA ARG A 101 -16.22 14.28 7.08
C ARG A 101 -14.96 14.66 7.85
N LEU A 102 -13.79 14.22 7.40
CA LEU A 102 -12.55 14.45 8.12
C LEU A 102 -11.95 15.82 7.80
N ASN A 103 -11.39 16.49 8.79
CA ASN A 103 -10.70 17.76 8.60
C ASN A 103 -9.19 17.58 8.47
N THR A 104 -8.53 18.57 7.89
CA THR A 104 -7.06 18.67 7.93
C THR A 104 -6.60 18.80 9.37
N THR A 105 -5.61 18.00 9.77
CA THR A 105 -4.98 18.17 11.08
C THR A 105 -4.17 19.48 11.09
N PRO A 106 -4.39 20.40 12.04
CA PRO A 106 -3.57 21.62 12.13
C PRO A 106 -2.09 21.29 12.27
N TYR A 107 -1.21 22.04 11.59
CA TYR A 107 0.24 21.77 11.61
C TYR A 107 0.84 21.79 13.01
N ALA A 108 0.37 22.68 13.88
CA ALA A 108 0.81 22.74 15.27
C ALA A 108 0.42 21.50 16.10
N ALA A 109 -0.53 20.69 15.61
CA ALA A 109 -1.01 19.47 16.25
C ALA A 109 -0.46 18.19 15.59
N LEU A 110 0.40 18.31 14.56
CA LEU A 110 1.01 17.13 13.94
C LEU A 110 2.04 16.48 14.88
N PRO A 111 1.96 15.16 15.12
CA PRO A 111 3.01 14.43 15.83
C PRO A 111 4.35 14.48 15.09
N ASN A 112 5.46 14.48 15.83
CA ASN A 112 6.82 14.61 15.27
C ASN A 112 7.14 13.53 14.22
N ASP A 113 6.71 12.29 14.46
CA ASP A 113 6.89 11.16 13.56
C ASP A 113 6.03 11.23 12.29
N VAL A 114 4.98 12.06 12.29
CA VAL A 114 4.11 12.28 11.12
C VAL A 114 4.69 13.33 10.16
N ILE A 115 5.42 14.34 10.68
CA ILE A 115 5.90 15.49 9.90
C ILE A 115 6.71 15.08 8.67
N LYS A 116 7.53 14.02 8.77
CA LYS A 116 8.34 13.52 7.64
C LYS A 116 7.52 13.09 6.42
N PHE A 117 6.26 12.73 6.61
CA PHE A 117 5.34 12.32 5.54
C PHE A 117 4.71 13.50 4.79
N LEU A 118 5.12 14.74 5.09
CA LEU A 118 4.89 15.91 4.24
C LEU A 118 5.99 16.08 3.18
N MET A 119 7.16 15.46 3.38
CA MET A 119 8.33 15.70 2.54
C MET A 119 8.28 14.90 1.23
N PRO A 120 8.94 15.39 0.16
CA PRO A 120 9.18 14.61 -1.04
C PRO A 120 9.95 13.31 -0.74
N SER A 121 9.80 12.33 -1.62
CA SER A 121 10.52 11.05 -1.54
C SER A 121 10.91 10.55 -2.94
N ARG A 122 11.62 9.41 -3.03
CA ARG A 122 12.23 8.93 -4.28
C ARG A 122 11.26 8.84 -5.46
N TYR A 123 10.01 8.47 -5.20
CA TYR A 123 8.99 8.32 -6.25
C TYR A 123 7.89 9.38 -6.19
N CYS A 124 7.87 10.24 -5.17
CA CYS A 124 6.82 11.22 -4.93
C CYS A 124 7.43 12.63 -4.90
N HIS A 125 7.57 13.24 -6.08
CA HIS A 125 8.06 14.61 -6.25
C HIS A 125 6.93 15.62 -6.01
N THR A 126 6.69 15.96 -4.75
CA THR A 126 5.55 16.76 -4.29
C THR A 126 5.43 18.12 -4.97
N GLU A 127 6.55 18.79 -5.22
CA GLU A 127 6.63 20.10 -5.86
C GLU A 127 6.02 20.14 -7.27
N ALA A 128 6.05 19.01 -8.00
CA ALA A 128 5.50 18.90 -9.34
C ALA A 128 3.95 18.99 -9.37
N PHE A 129 3.29 18.89 -8.22
CA PHE A 129 1.84 18.84 -8.10
C PHE A 129 1.24 20.11 -7.45
N LEU A 130 2.05 21.09 -7.03
CA LEU A 130 1.57 22.28 -6.33
C LEU A 130 0.54 23.06 -7.17
N ASP A 131 0.89 23.44 -8.39
CA ASP A 131 0.02 24.26 -9.25
C ASP A 131 -1.24 23.49 -9.67
N PHE A 132 -1.07 22.23 -10.08
CA PHE A 132 -2.20 21.39 -10.50
C PHE A 132 -3.22 21.23 -9.37
N VAL A 133 -2.75 20.89 -8.16
CA VAL A 133 -3.64 20.70 -7.01
C VAL A 133 -4.32 22.01 -6.62
N ALA A 134 -3.58 23.11 -6.55
CA ALA A 134 -4.12 24.42 -6.21
C ALA A 134 -5.20 24.89 -7.21
N GLN A 135 -5.04 24.62 -8.50
CA GLN A 135 -6.01 25.01 -9.53
C GLN A 135 -7.22 24.07 -9.59
N GLN A 136 -6.97 22.75 -9.61
CA GLN A 136 -8.01 21.76 -9.84
C GLN A 136 -8.94 21.58 -8.62
N PHE A 137 -8.41 21.79 -7.41
CA PHE A 137 -9.13 21.49 -6.16
C PHE A 137 -9.20 22.68 -5.19
N ALA A 138 -9.08 23.90 -5.68
CA ALA A 138 -8.93 25.16 -4.91
C ALA A 138 -9.89 25.34 -3.71
N GLN A 139 -11.11 24.79 -3.79
CA GLN A 139 -12.18 25.00 -2.80
C GLN A 139 -12.35 23.83 -1.83
N LEU A 140 -11.50 22.81 -1.90
CA LEU A 140 -11.58 21.60 -1.08
C LEU A 140 -10.42 21.57 -0.08
N SER A 141 -10.67 20.99 1.09
CA SER A 141 -9.66 20.72 2.12
C SER A 141 -9.96 19.41 2.84
N GLY A 142 -9.01 18.93 3.65
CA GLY A 142 -9.18 17.73 4.47
C GLY A 142 -9.58 16.49 3.68
N GLY A 143 -10.50 15.72 4.25
CA GLY A 143 -11.02 14.50 3.64
C GLY A 143 -11.74 14.69 2.30
N PRO A 144 -12.60 15.72 2.11
CA PRO A 144 -13.18 16.04 0.81
C PRO A 144 -12.15 16.24 -0.31
N LEU A 145 -11.02 16.90 0.00
CA LEU A 145 -9.92 17.09 -0.96
C LEU A 145 -9.30 15.76 -1.37
N ILE A 146 -8.95 14.91 -0.40
CA ILE A 146 -8.35 13.60 -0.68
C ILE A 146 -9.30 12.69 -1.46
N ALA A 147 -10.59 12.69 -1.11
CA ALA A 147 -11.61 11.95 -1.84
C ALA A 147 -11.68 12.40 -3.31
N ALA A 148 -11.72 13.72 -3.55
CA ALA A 148 -11.77 14.26 -4.91
C ALA A 148 -10.50 13.96 -5.72
N MET A 149 -9.32 13.96 -5.09
CA MET A 149 -8.07 13.56 -5.74
C MET A 149 -8.10 12.07 -6.13
N ALA A 150 -8.53 11.19 -5.22
CA ALA A 150 -8.65 9.76 -5.50
C ALA A 150 -9.65 9.50 -6.64
N ASP A 151 -10.85 10.10 -6.57
CA ASP A 151 -11.86 10.05 -7.63
C ASP A 151 -11.30 10.50 -8.98
N TRP A 152 -10.55 11.60 -8.97
CA TRP A 152 -9.95 12.15 -10.18
C TRP A 152 -8.92 11.19 -10.78
N ILE A 153 -8.05 10.59 -9.96
CA ILE A 153 -7.07 9.60 -10.41
C ILE A 153 -7.79 8.39 -11.02
N THR A 154 -8.77 7.81 -10.31
CA THR A 154 -9.55 6.67 -10.81
C THR A 154 -10.23 6.97 -12.15
N ALA A 155 -10.75 8.19 -12.32
CA ALA A 155 -11.46 8.58 -13.55
C ALA A 155 -10.53 8.88 -14.74
N HIS A 156 -9.28 9.28 -14.49
CA HIS A 156 -8.37 9.74 -15.55
C HIS A 156 -7.25 8.76 -15.87
N PHE A 157 -7.03 7.74 -15.05
CA PHE A 157 -5.97 6.76 -15.28
C PHE A 157 -6.48 5.45 -15.85
N THR A 158 -5.70 4.86 -16.74
CA THR A 158 -5.87 3.48 -17.18
C THR A 158 -5.02 2.54 -16.33
N TYR A 159 -5.64 1.51 -15.75
CA TYR A 159 -4.90 0.47 -15.04
C TYR A 159 -4.27 -0.49 -16.06
N ASP A 160 -2.94 -0.50 -16.14
CA ASP A 160 -2.18 -1.27 -17.13
C ASP A 160 -0.87 -1.79 -16.55
N ASN A 161 -0.71 -3.12 -16.55
CA ASN A 161 0.49 -3.81 -16.05
C ASN A 161 1.75 -3.55 -16.88
N ALA A 162 1.62 -3.04 -18.11
CA ALA A 162 2.75 -2.70 -18.96
C ALA A 162 3.13 -1.20 -18.91
N ALA A 163 2.34 -0.36 -18.23
CA ALA A 163 2.51 1.09 -18.27
C ALA A 163 3.68 1.62 -17.42
N SER A 164 4.21 0.83 -16.48
CA SER A 164 5.24 1.29 -15.54
C SER A 164 6.33 0.26 -15.26
N THR A 165 7.42 0.75 -14.67
CA THR A 165 8.59 -0.03 -14.28
C THR A 165 8.99 0.33 -12.84
N ALA A 166 9.97 -0.37 -12.27
CA ALA A 166 10.47 -0.09 -10.93
C ALA A 166 11.06 1.33 -10.74
N SER A 167 11.41 2.04 -11.84
CA SER A 167 11.91 3.41 -11.80
C SER A 167 10.82 4.48 -12.00
N THR A 168 9.59 4.10 -12.38
CA THR A 168 8.50 5.04 -12.66
C THR A 168 8.12 5.83 -11.40
N THR A 169 8.03 7.15 -11.55
CA THR A 169 7.67 8.11 -10.49
C THR A 169 6.21 8.56 -10.60
N ALA A 170 5.69 9.22 -9.56
CA ALA A 170 4.38 9.85 -9.57
C ALA A 170 4.21 10.81 -10.76
N THR A 171 5.23 11.60 -11.08
CA THR A 171 5.18 12.56 -12.19
C THR A 171 5.05 11.85 -13.53
N ASP A 172 5.82 10.77 -13.74
CA ASP A 172 5.76 9.99 -14.98
C ASP A 172 4.36 9.42 -15.20
N SER A 173 3.79 8.76 -14.18
CA SER A 173 2.44 8.18 -14.26
C SER A 173 1.35 9.24 -14.38
N PHE A 174 1.52 10.40 -13.74
CA PHE A 174 0.61 11.52 -13.92
C PHE A 174 0.59 12.01 -15.36
N ILE A 175 1.75 12.13 -16.02
CA ILE A 175 1.82 12.52 -17.44
C ILE A 175 1.24 11.43 -18.33
N ALA A 176 1.60 10.16 -18.09
CA ALA A 176 1.17 9.03 -18.88
C ALA A 176 -0.32 8.69 -18.74
N ARG A 177 -0.95 9.08 -17.62
CA ARG A 177 -2.33 8.71 -17.26
C ARG A 177 -2.55 7.20 -17.22
N ALA A 178 -1.52 6.46 -16.82
CA ALA A 178 -1.55 5.01 -16.74
C ALA A 178 -0.55 4.48 -15.72
N GLY A 179 -0.82 3.28 -15.22
CA GLY A 179 0.05 2.59 -14.27
C GLY A 179 -0.66 1.43 -13.56
N VAL A 180 -0.03 0.94 -12.51
CA VAL A 180 -0.60 -0.06 -11.59
C VAL A 180 -0.86 0.55 -10.21
N CYS A 181 -1.36 -0.23 -9.25
CA CYS A 181 -1.72 0.24 -7.91
C CYS A 181 -0.65 1.10 -7.22
N ARG A 182 0.63 0.74 -7.36
CA ARG A 182 1.78 1.51 -6.87
C ARG A 182 1.79 2.94 -7.40
N ASP A 183 1.54 3.10 -8.69
CA ASP A 183 1.64 4.39 -9.37
C ASP A 183 0.46 5.30 -8.99
N TYR A 184 -0.74 4.73 -8.91
CA TYR A 184 -1.93 5.41 -8.41
C TYR A 184 -1.68 5.91 -6.97
N ALA A 185 -1.11 5.06 -6.11
CA ALA A 185 -0.76 5.42 -4.74
C ALA A 185 0.28 6.55 -4.69
N HIS A 186 1.34 6.48 -5.50
CA HIS A 186 2.38 7.52 -5.55
C HIS A 186 1.83 8.86 -6.03
N VAL A 187 0.95 8.88 -7.03
CA VAL A 187 0.30 10.11 -7.49
C VAL A 187 -0.57 10.72 -6.40
N LEU A 188 -1.41 9.91 -5.73
CA LEU A 188 -2.24 10.42 -4.63
C LEU A 188 -1.38 10.95 -3.47
N ILE A 189 -0.29 10.26 -3.11
CA ILE A 189 0.66 10.72 -2.09
C ILE A 189 1.28 12.06 -2.48
N ALA A 190 1.75 12.19 -3.72
CA ALA A 190 2.37 13.43 -4.19
C ALA A 190 1.38 14.60 -4.17
N MET A 191 0.14 14.39 -4.59
CA MET A 191 -0.92 15.41 -4.53
C MET A 191 -1.32 15.75 -3.08
N ALA A 192 -1.49 14.76 -2.21
CA ALA A 192 -1.85 14.98 -0.82
C ALA A 192 -0.77 15.81 -0.09
N ARG A 193 0.50 15.45 -0.29
CA ARG A 193 1.63 16.19 0.29
C ARG A 193 1.74 17.60 -0.28
N SER A 194 1.39 17.84 -1.55
CA SER A 194 1.45 19.18 -2.15
C SER A 194 0.36 20.09 -1.59
N ALA A 195 -0.75 19.50 -1.13
CA ALA A 195 -1.78 20.17 -0.34
C ALA A 195 -1.46 20.28 1.16
N GLY A 196 -0.26 19.86 1.60
CA GLY A 196 0.14 19.89 3.00
C GLY A 196 -0.52 18.82 3.88
N ILE A 197 -1.07 17.75 3.30
CA ILE A 197 -1.63 16.62 4.07
C ILE A 197 -0.56 15.51 4.14
N PRO A 198 -0.13 15.07 5.35
CA PRO A 198 0.81 13.97 5.46
C PRO A 198 0.22 12.70 4.85
N ALA A 199 0.98 12.05 3.97
CA ALA A 199 0.55 10.85 3.27
C ALA A 199 1.69 9.84 3.18
N ARG A 200 1.37 8.55 3.28
CA ARG A 200 2.35 7.45 3.23
C ARG A 200 1.80 6.28 2.42
N ILE A 201 2.68 5.52 1.79
CA ILE A 201 2.27 4.32 1.06
C ILE A 201 2.04 3.19 2.04
N VAL A 202 1.16 2.28 1.66
CA VAL A 202 0.91 1.03 2.35
C VAL A 202 0.99 -0.12 1.35
N SER A 203 1.89 -1.06 1.60
CA SER A 203 1.88 -2.36 0.94
C SER A 203 0.82 -3.23 1.62
N ALA A 204 0.00 -3.94 0.85
CA ALA A 204 -1.19 -4.58 1.37
C ALA A 204 -1.66 -5.82 0.60
N TYR A 205 -2.56 -6.55 1.25
CA TYR A 205 -3.47 -7.52 0.65
C TYR A 205 -4.91 -6.99 0.70
N ALA A 206 -5.72 -7.28 -0.32
CA ALA A 206 -7.14 -6.99 -0.33
C ALA A 206 -7.91 -8.00 -1.21
N PRO A 207 -9.16 -8.37 -0.86
CA PRO A 207 -9.90 -9.47 -1.49
C PRO A 207 -10.49 -9.15 -2.88
N ASP A 208 -10.64 -7.88 -3.24
CA ASP A 208 -11.35 -7.47 -4.47
C ASP A 208 -10.40 -6.90 -5.54
N VAL A 209 -9.09 -7.05 -5.35
CA VAL A 209 -8.06 -6.63 -6.32
C VAL A 209 -8.17 -7.48 -7.58
N THR A 210 -8.26 -6.84 -8.75
CA THR A 210 -8.47 -7.53 -10.03
C THR A 210 -7.46 -7.06 -11.10
N PRO A 211 -6.67 -7.98 -11.70
CA PRO A 211 -6.48 -9.38 -11.29
C PRO A 211 -5.89 -9.46 -9.87
N GLN A 212 -6.16 -10.55 -9.16
CA GLN A 212 -5.68 -10.70 -7.78
C GLN A 212 -4.16 -10.71 -7.74
N ASP A 213 -3.60 -9.73 -7.05
CA ASP A 213 -2.17 -9.59 -6.78
C ASP A 213 -1.96 -8.95 -5.40
N PHE A 214 -0.70 -8.71 -5.04
CA PHE A 214 -0.36 -7.73 -4.02
C PHE A 214 -0.93 -6.36 -4.39
N HIS A 215 -1.20 -5.53 -3.38
CA HIS A 215 -1.75 -4.21 -3.59
C HIS A 215 -0.91 -3.11 -2.93
N ALA A 216 -1.03 -1.91 -3.45
CA ALA A 216 -0.46 -0.70 -2.87
C ALA A 216 -1.54 0.36 -2.75
N VAL A 217 -1.70 0.90 -1.54
CA VAL A 217 -2.71 1.91 -1.20
C VAL A 217 -2.07 3.05 -0.41
N VAL A 218 -2.86 4.02 0.02
CA VAL A 218 -2.37 5.22 0.70
C VAL A 218 -2.97 5.34 2.09
N GLU A 219 -2.18 5.77 3.06
CA GLU A 219 -2.66 6.33 4.30
C GLU A 219 -2.46 7.85 4.30
N VAL A 220 -3.49 8.60 4.67
CA VAL A 220 -3.43 10.06 4.87
C VAL A 220 -3.71 10.43 6.32
N PHE A 221 -3.06 11.47 6.83
CA PHE A 221 -3.21 11.90 8.22
C PHE A 221 -4.23 13.05 8.36
N LEU A 222 -5.42 12.72 8.83
CA LEU A 222 -6.57 13.62 8.97
C LEU A 222 -7.23 13.43 10.34
N ASP A 223 -7.75 14.50 10.94
CA ASP A 223 -8.28 14.52 12.30
C ASP A 223 -7.37 13.79 13.33
N GLY A 224 -6.06 13.97 13.20
CA GLY A 224 -5.07 13.39 14.10
C GLY A 224 -4.85 11.87 13.98
N GLN A 225 -5.33 11.23 12.91
CA GLN A 225 -5.21 9.77 12.69
C GLN A 225 -4.87 9.42 11.23
N TRP A 226 -4.31 8.23 11.02
CA TRP A 226 -4.06 7.67 9.68
C TRP A 226 -5.30 6.98 9.12
N HIS A 227 -5.69 7.30 7.89
CA HIS A 227 -6.86 6.74 7.20
C HIS A 227 -6.45 6.13 5.85
N LEU A 228 -6.85 4.87 5.62
CA LEU A 228 -6.58 4.14 4.38
C LEU A 228 -7.52 4.57 3.24
N ILE A 229 -6.94 4.79 2.06
CA ILE A 229 -7.61 5.08 0.80
C ILE A 229 -6.95 4.29 -0.31
N ASP A 230 -7.77 3.71 -1.19
CA ASP A 230 -7.30 3.09 -2.42
C ASP A 230 -7.66 3.96 -3.64
N PRO A 231 -6.69 4.63 -4.28
CA PRO A 231 -6.95 5.43 -5.49
C PRO A 231 -7.27 4.59 -6.74
N THR A 232 -7.12 3.26 -6.72
CA THR A 232 -7.59 2.41 -7.83
C THR A 232 -9.08 2.09 -7.72
N GLY A 233 -9.69 2.26 -6.54
CA GLY A 233 -11.07 1.88 -6.26
C GLY A 233 -11.29 0.37 -6.09
N MET A 234 -10.23 -0.45 -6.02
CA MET A 234 -10.35 -1.91 -5.95
C MET A 234 -10.47 -2.46 -4.53
N ALA A 235 -10.05 -1.70 -3.51
CA ALA A 235 -9.99 -2.16 -2.14
C ALA A 235 -10.79 -1.28 -1.17
N TYR A 236 -11.45 -1.94 -0.22
CA TYR A 236 -12.23 -1.28 0.84
C TYR A 236 -11.45 -1.27 2.17
N ALA A 237 -11.29 -0.10 2.77
CA ALA A 237 -10.40 0.11 3.91
C ALA A 237 -10.60 -0.87 5.08
N PRO A 238 -11.82 -1.21 5.54
CA PRO A 238 -12.05 -2.24 6.57
C PRO A 238 -11.60 -3.67 6.25
N GLU A 239 -11.25 -3.96 5.00
CA GLU A 239 -10.89 -5.30 4.52
C GLU A 239 -9.44 -5.39 4.03
N ILE A 240 -8.75 -4.25 3.97
CA ILE A 240 -7.33 -4.17 3.64
C ILE A 240 -6.50 -4.74 4.80
N VAL A 241 -5.62 -5.69 4.48
CA VAL A 241 -4.61 -6.19 5.42
C VAL A 241 -3.28 -5.51 5.10
N ARG A 242 -2.76 -4.72 6.03
CA ARG A 242 -1.46 -4.05 5.88
C ARG A 242 -0.31 -5.05 5.97
N ILE A 243 0.70 -4.88 5.13
CA ILE A 243 1.98 -5.60 5.19
C ILE A 243 3.06 -4.67 5.79
N GLY A 244 3.13 -3.44 5.31
CA GLY A 244 4.04 -2.41 5.81
C GLY A 244 3.70 -1.03 5.26
N VAL A 245 4.26 0.00 5.89
CA VAL A 245 4.04 1.40 5.50
C VAL A 245 5.38 2.09 5.25
N GLY A 246 5.39 3.19 4.51
CA GLY A 246 6.61 3.94 4.24
C GLY A 246 6.35 5.23 3.48
N ARG A 247 7.38 6.02 3.20
CA ARG A 247 7.20 7.28 2.47
C ARG A 247 6.79 7.00 1.01
N ASP A 248 7.37 5.98 0.40
CA ASP A 248 6.98 5.47 -0.91
C ASP A 248 7.44 4.01 -1.07
N ALA A 249 7.38 3.47 -2.30
CA ALA A 249 7.67 2.05 -2.55
C ALA A 249 9.12 1.63 -2.25
N ALA A 250 10.06 2.58 -2.11
CA ALA A 250 11.43 2.26 -1.70
C ALA A 250 11.47 1.67 -0.28
N ASP A 251 10.50 2.07 0.56
CA ASP A 251 10.43 1.69 1.96
C ASP A 251 9.63 0.39 2.17
N VAL A 252 8.78 -0.01 1.21
CA VAL A 252 7.80 -1.11 1.35
C VAL A 252 7.78 -2.11 0.18
N SER A 253 8.87 -2.23 -0.57
CA SER A 253 8.97 -3.25 -1.62
C SER A 253 8.67 -4.65 -1.05
N PHE A 254 7.85 -5.46 -1.72
CA PHE A 254 7.60 -6.85 -1.32
C PHE A 254 8.88 -7.68 -1.28
N MET A 255 9.82 -7.36 -2.16
CA MET A 255 11.16 -7.92 -2.14
C MET A 255 12.16 -6.93 -2.73
N THR A 256 13.27 -6.72 -2.03
CA THR A 256 14.48 -6.08 -2.58
C THR A 256 15.58 -7.12 -2.68
N SER A 257 16.28 -7.18 -3.81
CA SER A 257 17.40 -8.09 -4.03
C SER A 257 18.72 -7.33 -4.22
N TYR A 258 19.77 -7.82 -3.58
CA TYR A 258 21.15 -7.36 -3.71
C TYR A 258 21.92 -8.37 -4.56
N GLY A 259 21.65 -8.28 -5.86
CA GLY A 259 22.03 -9.25 -6.87
C GLY A 259 20.87 -9.49 -7.83
N TRP A 260 21.18 -10.15 -8.94
CA TRP A 260 20.19 -10.41 -9.98
C TRP A 260 19.36 -11.65 -9.64
N MET A 261 18.04 -11.47 -9.56
CA MET A 261 17.07 -12.55 -9.42
C MET A 261 16.13 -12.54 -10.62
N THR A 262 16.00 -13.68 -11.29
CA THR A 262 15.09 -13.85 -12.43
C THR A 262 13.74 -14.31 -11.91
N PHE A 263 12.71 -13.49 -12.12
CA PHE A 263 11.32 -13.83 -11.84
C PHE A 263 10.89 -15.08 -12.60
N LYS A 264 10.14 -15.97 -11.94
CA LYS A 264 9.56 -17.17 -12.56
C LYS A 264 8.04 -17.19 -12.44
N ASN A 265 7.52 -16.99 -11.25
CA ASN A 265 6.09 -17.05 -11.00
C ASN A 265 5.71 -16.24 -9.76
N GLN A 266 4.48 -15.76 -9.73
CA GLN A 266 3.84 -15.18 -8.56
C GLN A 266 2.35 -15.51 -8.58
N SER A 267 1.81 -15.82 -7.40
CA SER A 267 0.38 -15.90 -7.18
C SER A 267 0.02 -15.30 -5.83
N VAL A 268 -1.09 -14.58 -5.81
CA VAL A 268 -1.69 -14.04 -4.58
C VAL A 268 -3.16 -14.41 -4.62
N GLN A 269 -3.68 -14.86 -3.48
CA GLN A 269 -5.08 -15.18 -3.27
C GLN A 269 -5.49 -14.58 -1.93
N VAL A 270 -6.55 -13.77 -1.96
CA VAL A 270 -7.09 -13.12 -0.76
C VAL A 270 -8.59 -13.36 -0.74
N SER A 271 -9.12 -13.86 0.37
CA SER A 271 -10.55 -14.17 0.48
C SER A 271 -11.09 -13.87 1.87
N ARG A 272 -12.40 -13.62 1.96
CA ARG A 272 -13.12 -13.46 3.22
C ARG A 272 -13.46 -14.85 3.76
N ILE A 273 -13.19 -15.10 5.04
CA ILE A 273 -13.63 -16.31 5.74
C ILE A 273 -14.70 -15.92 6.76
N THR A 274 -15.83 -16.62 6.72
CA THR A 274 -16.91 -16.52 7.71
C THR A 274 -16.67 -17.42 8.90
#